data_AF-A0A1I5NCQ5-F1
#
_entry.id   AF-A0A1I5NCQ5-F1
#
_cell.length_a   1.000
_cell.length_b   1.000
_cell.length_c   1.000
_cell.angle_alpha   90.00
_cell.angle_beta   90.00
_cell.angle_gamma   90.00
#
_symmetry.space_group_name_H-M   'P 1'
#
loop_
_entity.id
_entity.type
_entity.pdbx_description
1 polymer ?
#
loop_
_entity_poly.entity_id
_entity_poly.type
_entity_poly.pdbx_seq_one_letter_code
_entity_poly.pdbx_strand_id
1 'polypeptide(L)'
;MLEEDGPDVADLIQLNMEKKQVAAFMNVLDEREKEVIVFRFGLENEKERTQREIAKELGISRSYVSRIEKRALLKLFQEFYKQQKYGSSGKENRINFMN
;
A
#
# COMPACT_ATOMS: atom_id res chain seq x y z
N MET A 1 -22.23 24.10 -21.18
CA MET A 1 -21.74 22.72 -21.07
C MET A 1 -20.85 22.69 -19.85
N LEU A 2 -21.33 22.11 -18.76
CA LEU A 2 -20.49 21.80 -17.61
C LEU A 2 -19.90 20.43 -17.93
N GLU A 3 -18.59 20.38 -18.17
CA GLU A 3 -17.87 19.11 -18.12
C GLU A 3 -17.95 18.64 -16.66
N GLU A 4 -18.69 17.57 -16.41
CA GLU A 4 -18.65 16.88 -15.13
C GLU A 4 -17.29 16.20 -15.04
N ASP A 5 -16.30 16.88 -14.45
CA ASP A 5 -14.99 16.31 -14.06
C ASP A 5 -15.17 15.32 -12.89
N GLY A 6 -15.95 14.27 -13.12
CA GLY A 6 -15.97 13.06 -12.30
C GLY A 6 -14.84 12.14 -12.73
N PRO A 7 -14.21 11.37 -11.81
CA PRO A 7 -13.24 10.37 -12.21
C PRO A 7 -13.88 9.40 -13.20
N ASP A 8 -13.16 9.08 -14.29
CA ASP A 8 -13.65 8.17 -15.32
C ASP A 8 -14.05 6.84 -14.67
N VAL A 9 -15.10 6.21 -15.19
CA VAL A 9 -15.57 4.91 -14.69
C VAL A 9 -14.45 3.87 -14.80
N ALA A 10 -13.60 3.96 -15.84
CA ALA A 10 -12.44 3.10 -15.97
C ALA A 10 -11.42 3.34 -14.85
N ASP A 11 -11.15 4.60 -14.49
CA ASP A 11 -10.25 4.95 -13.38
C ASP A 11 -10.76 4.42 -12.04
N LEU A 12 -12.07 4.53 -11.80
CA LEU A 12 -12.70 3.97 -10.59
C LEU A 12 -12.60 2.44 -10.54
N ILE A 13 -12.77 1.75 -11.67
CA ILE A 13 -12.60 0.30 -11.76
C ILE A 13 -11.14 -0.08 -11.50
N GLN A 14 -10.20 0.60 -12.15
CA GLN A 14 -8.76 0.37 -12.00
C GLN A 14 -8.31 0.56 -10.55
N LEU A 15 -8.69 1.68 -9.92
CA LEU A 15 -8.37 1.96 -8.52
C LEU A 15 -8.92 0.88 -7.57
N ASN A 16 -10.14 0.40 -7.81
CA ASN A 16 -10.70 -0.68 -7.01
C ASN A 16 -9.98 -2.02 -7.20
N MET A 17 -9.51 -2.32 -8.41
CA MET A 17 -8.70 -3.52 -8.67
C MET A 17 -7.36 -3.45 -7.96
N GLU A 18 -6.68 -2.29 -7.99
CA GLU A 18 -5.41 -2.07 -7.29
C GLU A 18 -5.57 -2.19 -5.77
N LYS A 19 -6.62 -1.58 -5.20
CA LYS A 19 -6.95 -1.74 -3.77
C LYS A 19 -7.17 -3.20 -3.38
N LYS A 20 -7.86 -3.98 -4.22
CA LYS A 20 -8.06 -5.42 -3.98
C LYS A 20 -6.76 -6.22 -4.02
N GLN A 21 -5.85 -5.88 -4.92
CA GLN A 21 -4.52 -6.51 -4.96
C GLN A 21 -3.73 -6.20 -3.69
N VAL A 22 -3.70 -4.94 -3.24
CA VAL A 22 -3.06 -4.57 -1.96
C VAL A 22 -3.69 -5.35 -0.81
N ALA A 23 -5.02 -5.43 -0.75
CA ALA A 23 -5.74 -6.18 0.27
C ALA A 23 -5.36 -7.68 0.29
N ALA A 24 -5.10 -8.30 -0.86
CA ALA A 24 -4.66 -9.69 -0.94
C ALA A 24 -3.30 -9.93 -0.26
N PHE A 25 -2.43 -8.92 -0.26
CA PHE A 25 -1.11 -8.98 0.38
C PHE A 25 -1.09 -8.48 1.82
N MET A 26 -2.18 -7.87 2.32
CA MET A 26 -2.23 -7.40 3.71
C MET A 26 -2.03 -8.52 4.73
N ASN A 27 -2.31 -9.78 4.38
CA ASN A 27 -2.10 -10.94 5.23
C ASN A 27 -0.63 -11.24 5.57
N VAL A 28 0.34 -10.65 4.84
CA VAL A 28 1.77 -10.83 5.18
C VAL A 28 2.28 -9.83 6.22
N LEU A 29 1.45 -8.84 6.55
CA LEU A 29 1.75 -7.85 7.57
C LEU A 29 1.37 -8.39 8.94
N ASP A 30 2.15 -8.03 9.96
CA ASP A 30 1.69 -8.19 11.34
C ASP A 30 0.60 -7.14 11.67
N GLU A 31 -0.13 -7.34 12.77
CA GLU A 31 -1.23 -6.45 13.16
C GLU A 31 -0.81 -4.98 13.25
N ARG A 32 0.40 -4.70 13.72
CA ARG A 32 0.89 -3.32 13.91
C ARG A 32 1.29 -2.68 12.59
N GLU A 33 1.90 -3.45 11.71
CA GLU A 33 2.17 -3.05 10.33
C GLU A 33 0.88 -2.80 9.56
N LYS A 34 -0.10 -3.70 9.70
CA LYS A 34 -1.42 -3.58 9.07
C LYS A 34 -2.12 -2.30 9.51
N GLU A 35 -2.19 -2.06 10.82
CA GLU A 35 -2.77 -0.85 11.42
C GLU A 35 -2.13 0.44 10.87
N VAL A 36 -0.79 0.50 10.83
CA VAL A 36 -0.09 1.67 10.28
C VAL A 36 -0.38 1.86 8.79
N ILE A 37 -0.41 0.79 7.99
CA ILE A 37 -0.70 0.87 6.56
C ILE A 37 -2.16 1.28 6.31
N VAL A 38 -3.11 0.74 7.08
CA VAL A 38 -4.53 1.11 6.98
C VAL A 38 -4.71 2.61 7.23
N PHE A 39 -4.13 3.16 8.30
CA PHE A 39 -4.21 4.59 8.57
C PHE A 39 -3.42 5.45 7.59
N ARG A 40 -2.25 5.00 7.12
CA ARG A 40 -1.42 5.80 6.19
C ARG A 40 -2.09 5.98 4.82
N PHE A 41 -2.81 4.97 4.34
CA PHE A 41 -3.37 4.94 2.99
C PHE A 41 -4.91 4.99 2.95
N GLY A 42 -5.57 5.16 4.10
CA GLY A 42 -7.04 5.24 4.18
C GLY A 42 -7.73 3.98 3.68
N LEU A 43 -7.24 2.81 4.11
CA LEU A 43 -7.83 1.51 3.76
C LEU A 43 -8.95 1.15 4.74
N GLU A 44 -9.75 0.12 4.43
CA GLU A 44 -10.82 -0.37 5.33
C GLU A 44 -11.84 0.72 5.80
N ASN A 45 -12.07 1.74 4.97
CA ASN A 45 -12.91 2.92 5.25
C ASN A 45 -12.32 3.91 6.26
N GLU A 46 -11.03 3.78 6.59
CA GLU A 46 -10.31 4.80 7.34
C GLU A 46 -9.92 5.99 6.47
N LYS A 47 -9.72 7.14 7.12
CA LYS A 47 -9.11 8.31 6.45
C LYS A 47 -7.60 8.18 6.46
N GLU A 48 -6.96 8.66 5.40
CA GLU A 48 -5.51 8.80 5.37
C GLU A 48 -5.03 9.75 6.49
N ARG A 49 -3.91 9.38 7.12
CA ARG A 49 -3.29 10.13 8.22
C ARG A 49 -1.80 10.22 7.99
N THR A 50 -1.20 11.33 8.39
CA THR A 50 0.25 11.51 8.38
C THR A 50 0.92 10.63 9.43
N GLN A 51 2.22 10.33 9.25
CA GLN A 51 3.00 9.61 10.27
C GLN A 51 2.99 10.31 11.64
N ARG A 52 2.84 11.65 11.68
CA ARG A 52 2.79 12.42 12.93
C ARG A 52 1.46 12.22 13.66
N GLU A 53 0.36 12.20 12.92
CA GLU A 53 -0.98 11.93 13.47
C GLU A 53 -1.07 10.51 14.00
N ILE A 54 -0.61 9.53 13.21
CA ILE A 54 -0.55 8.13 13.64
C ILE A 54 0.35 7.96 14.86
N ALA A 55 1.51 8.62 14.89
CA ALA A 55 2.40 8.59 16.05
C ALA A 55 1.71 9.09 17.33
N LYS A 56 0.97 10.19 17.22
CA LYS A 56 0.22 10.79 18.33
C LYS A 56 -0.87 9.84 18.84
N GLU A 57 -1.63 9.23 17.93
CA GLU A 57 -2.73 8.33 18.26
C GLU A 57 -2.25 7.01 18.85
N LEU A 58 -1.18 6.45 18.28
CA LEU A 58 -0.61 5.17 18.71
C LEU A 58 0.34 5.29 19.91
N GLY A 59 0.56 6.50 20.44
CA GLY A 59 1.42 6.75 21.60
C GLY A 59 2.90 6.41 21.37
N ILE A 60 3.38 6.51 20.13
CA ILE A 60 4.75 6.14 19.75
C ILE A 60 5.46 7.26 18.99
N SER A 61 6.78 7.15 18.81
CA SER A 61 7.52 8.16 18.05
C SER A 61 7.21 8.10 16.56
N ARG A 62 7.21 9.27 15.89
CA ARG A 62 7.12 9.37 14.43
C ARG A 62 8.16 8.52 13.72
N SER A 63 9.39 8.48 14.25
CA SER A 63 10.46 7.63 13.71
C SER A 63 10.13 6.14 13.84
N TYR A 64 9.40 5.71 14.87
CA TYR A 64 8.95 4.33 14.98
C TYR A 64 7.85 4.00 13.96
N VAL A 65 6.87 4.89 13.77
CA VAL A 65 5.86 4.75 12.70
C VAL A 65 6.53 4.63 11.33
N SER A 66 7.52 5.49 11.04
CA SER A 66 8.26 5.42 9.77
C SER A 66 9.01 4.10 9.58
N ARG A 67 9.55 3.50 10.65
CA ARG A 67 10.20 2.17 10.58
C ARG A 67 9.20 1.06 10.30
N ILE A 68 8.03 1.11 10.93
CA ILE A 68 6.93 0.15 10.70
C ILE A 68 6.45 0.25 9.25
N GLU A 69 6.15 1.47 8.78
CA GLU A 69 5.71 1.72 7.40
C GLU A 69 6.71 1.19 6.37
N LYS A 70 8.01 1.49 6.54
CA LYS A 70 9.05 1.01 5.62
C LYS A 70 9.13 -0.52 5.58
N ARG A 71 9.00 -1.18 6.73
CA ARG A 71 9.04 -2.65 6.82
C ARG A 71 7.81 -3.28 6.18
N ALA A 72 6.63 -2.74 6.47
CA ALA A 72 5.37 -3.19 5.90
C ALA A 72 5.37 -3.06 4.37
N LEU A 73 5.77 -1.89 3.85
CA LEU A 73 5.90 -1.67 2.40
C LEU A 73 6.87 -2.65 1.76
N LEU A 74 8.02 -2.92 2.39
CA LEU A 74 8.99 -3.91 1.88
C LEU A 74 8.38 -5.32 1.79
N LYS A 75 7.61 -5.75 2.78
CA LYS A 75 6.90 -7.04 2.74
C LYS A 75 5.88 -7.09 1.60
N LEU A 76 5.05 -6.05 1.46
CA LEU A 76 4.07 -5.94 0.38
C LEU A 76 4.75 -5.98 -0.99
N PHE A 77 5.84 -5.23 -1.19
CA PHE A 77 6.61 -5.26 -2.43
C PHE A 77 7.17 -6.66 -2.72
N GLN A 78 7.74 -7.34 -1.72
CA GLN A 78 8.27 -8.69 -1.92
C GLN A 78 7.19 -9.67 -2.38
N GLU A 79 6.00 -9.63 -1.78
CA GLU A 79 4.89 -10.49 -2.19
C GLU A 79 4.36 -10.14 -3.57
N PHE A 80 4.25 -8.84 -3.88
CA PHE A 80 3.87 -8.38 -5.22
C PHE A 80 4.84 -8.92 -6.29
N TYR A 81 6.16 -8.79 -6.07
CA TYR A 81 7.16 -9.30 -7.01
C TYR A 81 7.21 -10.83 -7.07
N LYS A 82 6.96 -11.54 -5.97
CA LYS A 82 6.80 -13.01 -6.00
C LYS A 82 5.62 -13.38 -6.90
N GLN A 83 4.46 -12.75 -6.73
CA GLN A 83 3.29 -13.06 -7.54
C GLN A 83 3.53 -12.77 -9.03
N GLN A 84 4.24 -11.69 -9.38
CA GLN A 84 4.63 -11.43 -10.77
C GLN A 84 5.63 -12.47 -11.31
N LYS A 85 6.60 -12.90 -10.50
CA LYS A 85 7.61 -13.91 -10.89
C LYS A 85 7.00 -15.30 -11.13
N TYR A 86 5.91 -15.65 -10.44
CA TYR A 86 5.20 -16.92 -10.64
C TYR A 86 4.00 -16.81 -11.60
N GLY A 87 3.49 -15.60 -11.85
CA GLY A 87 2.45 -15.32 -12.85
C GLY A 87 2.98 -15.14 -14.28
N SER A 88 4.29 -14.97 -14.45
CA SER A 88 4.97 -14.91 -15.73
C SER A 88 6.13 -15.89 -15.77
N SER A 89 5.82 -17.14 -16.11
CA SER A 89 6.79 -17.95 -16.85
C SER A 89 7.04 -17.22 -18.18
N GLY A 90 8.13 -16.44 -18.22
CA GLY A 90 8.61 -15.74 -19.40
C GLY A 90 8.24 -14.26 -19.49
N LYS A 91 8.96 -13.39 -18.79
CA LYS A 91 9.99 -12.52 -19.39
C LYS A 91 10.57 -11.57 -18.34
N GLU A 92 11.85 -11.30 -18.53
CA GLU A 92 12.76 -10.61 -17.64
C GLU A 92 12.22 -9.28 -17.12
N ASN A 93 12.41 -9.02 -15.83
CA ASN A 93 12.76 -7.67 -15.40
C ASN A 93 13.65 -7.72 -14.15
N ARG A 94 14.95 -7.63 -14.39
CA ARG A 94 15.93 -7.23 -13.38
C ARG A 94 15.80 -5.72 -13.25
N ILE A 95 15.16 -5.22 -12.20
CA ILE A 95 15.28 -3.80 -11.85
C ILE A 95 16.29 -3.69 -10.71
N ASN A 96 17.46 -3.18 -11.07
CA ASN A 96 18.50 -2.72 -10.15
C ASN A 96 17.92 -1.71 -9.16
N PHE A 97 18.07 -1.96 -7.87
CA PHE A 97 17.98 -0.94 -6.84
C PHE A 97 19.25 -0.96 -6.01
N MET A 98 20.30 -0.36 -6.57
CA MET A 98 21.46 0.19 -5.86
C MET A 98 22.22 1.06 -6.87
N ASN A 99 21.86 2.34 -6.88
CA ASN A 99 22.72 3.47 -7.25
C ASN A 99 22.24 4.66 -6.42
#